data_AF-A0A815H837-F1
#
_entry.id   AF-A0A815H837-F1
#
_cell.length_a   1.000
_cell.length_b   1.000
_cell.length_c   1.000
_cell.angle_alpha   90.00
_cell.angle_beta   90.00
_cell.angle_gamma   90.00
#
_symmetry.space_group_name_H-M   'P 1'
#
loop_
_entity.id
_entity.type
_entity.pdbx_description
1 polymer ?
#
loop_
_entity_poly.entity_id
_entity_poly.type
_entity_poly.pdbx_seq_one_letter_code
_entity_poly.pdbx_strand_id
1 'polypeptide(L)'
;MERMFRFKSEIARVLLQRPTLFTKSVLQSIQVDYSSAESDDENENYSPPKKRSKRESKLSVSDTLRYDAHDHWPTFQPAKSGLRCKNEGCKQRTKWICSKCNIHLCVHPAHNRFKSYHIQS
;
A
#
# COMPACT_ATOMS: atom_id res chain seq x y z
N MET A 1 19.48 -43.09 0.90
CA MET A 1 18.28 -42.33 0.48
C MET A 1 17.24 -42.10 1.58
N GLU A 2 17.32 -42.73 2.75
CA GLU A 2 16.25 -42.66 3.77
C GLU A 2 16.25 -41.38 4.63
N ARG A 3 17.41 -40.73 4.82
CA ARG A 3 17.51 -39.47 5.60
C ARG A 3 16.85 -38.27 4.92
N MET A 4 16.72 -38.27 3.59
CA MET A 4 16.09 -37.18 2.84
C MET A 4 14.55 -37.26 2.92
N PHE A 5 13.98 -38.45 3.06
CA PHE A 5 12.54 -38.65 3.24
C PHE A 5 12.06 -38.25 4.63
N ARG A 6 12.87 -38.53 5.68
CA ARG A 6 12.54 -38.14 7.06
C ARG A 6 12.45 -36.62 7.23
N PHE A 7 13.43 -35.86 6.72
CA PHE A 7 13.41 -34.40 6.79
C PHE A 7 12.22 -33.77 6.03
N LYS A 8 11.89 -34.29 4.84
CA LYS A 8 10.72 -33.83 4.08
C LYS A 8 9.40 -34.12 4.81
N SER A 9 9.30 -35.26 5.51
CA SER A 9 8.10 -35.61 6.29
C SER A 9 7.92 -34.73 7.54
N GLU A 10 9.02 -34.24 8.11
CA GLU A 10 9.02 -33.43 9.33
C GLU A 10 8.59 -31.98 9.04
N ILE A 11 9.09 -31.40 7.93
CA ILE A 11 8.64 -30.08 7.45
C ILE A 11 7.15 -30.09 7.12
N ALA A 12 6.66 -31.14 6.45
CA ALA A 12 5.24 -31.25 6.09
C ALA A 12 4.33 -31.27 7.33
N ARG A 13 4.75 -31.93 8.42
CA ARG A 13 4.00 -31.95 9.69
C ARG A 13 3.92 -30.58 10.35
N VAL A 14 5.02 -29.83 10.36
CA VAL A 14 5.06 -28.48 10.95
C VAL A 14 4.18 -27.49 10.16
N LEU A 15 4.12 -27.62 8.83
CA LEU A 15 3.28 -26.74 8.00
C LEU A 15 1.78 -27.07 8.12
N LEU A 16 1.42 -28.35 8.29
CA LEU A 16 0.03 -28.80 8.44
C LEU A 16 -0.54 -28.56 9.85
N GLN A 17 0.31 -28.35 10.86
CA GLN A 17 -0.11 -28.03 12.24
C GLN A 17 -0.32 -26.53 12.51
N ARG A 18 -0.23 -25.66 11.50
CA ARG A 18 -0.59 -24.26 11.70
C ARG A 18 -2.09 -24.15 11.99
N PRO A 19 -2.52 -23.69 13.17
CA PRO A 19 -3.91 -23.40 13.41
C PRO A 19 -4.33 -22.34 12.38
N THR A 20 -5.37 -22.65 11.62
CA THR A 20 -6.01 -21.69 10.75
C THR A 20 -6.56 -20.58 11.64
N LEU A 21 -5.80 -19.50 11.85
CA LEU A 21 -6.36 -18.20 12.23
C LEU A 21 -7.07 -17.63 10.99
N PHE A 22 -8.02 -18.41 10.49
CA PHE A 22 -9.00 -18.01 9.50
C PHE A 22 -10.10 -17.33 10.32
N THR A 23 -9.86 -16.06 10.66
CA THR A 23 -10.85 -15.20 11.28
C THR A 23 -11.97 -14.98 10.26
N LYS A 24 -12.99 -15.83 10.33
CA LYS A 24 -14.28 -15.69 9.64
C LYS A 24 -15.09 -14.46 10.10
N SER A 25 -14.48 -13.48 10.76
CA SER A 25 -15.18 -12.43 11.50
C SER A 25 -15.14 -11.04 10.87
N VAL A 26 -14.64 -10.87 9.63
CA VAL A 26 -14.56 -9.54 8.98
C VAL A 26 -15.45 -9.41 7.74
N LEU A 27 -16.23 -10.43 7.38
CA LEU A 27 -17.15 -10.40 6.23
C LEU A 27 -18.62 -10.46 6.65
N GLN A 28 -19.03 -9.69 7.66
CA GLN A 28 -20.46 -9.60 7.99
C GLN A 28 -20.84 -8.31 8.71
N SER A 29 -20.62 -7.15 8.08
CA SER A 29 -21.33 -5.90 8.42
C SER A 29 -20.98 -4.75 7.47
N ILE A 30 -21.37 -4.88 6.20
CA ILE A 30 -21.58 -3.70 5.33
C ILE A 30 -22.99 -3.84 4.76
N GLN A 31 -23.97 -3.47 5.58
CA GLN A 31 -25.29 -3.04 5.12
C GLN A 31 -25.17 -1.52 4.98
N VAL A 32 -25.06 -1.03 3.76
CA VAL A 32 -25.25 0.40 3.46
C VAL A 32 -26.59 0.52 2.78
N ASP A 33 -27.57 0.91 3.57
CA ASP A 33 -28.91 1.25 3.12
C ASP A 33 -28.84 2.49 2.24
N TYR A 34 -29.25 2.27 1.01
CA TYR A 34 -29.62 3.28 0.05
C TYR A 34 -30.90 3.96 0.56
N SER A 35 -30.76 5.18 1.08
CA SER A 35 -31.89 6.06 1.34
C SER A 35 -31.71 7.34 0.53
N SER A 36 -32.47 7.42 -0.55
CA SER A 36 -32.72 8.60 -1.36
C SER A 36 -33.54 9.60 -0.54
N ALA A 37 -33.08 10.85 -0.45
CA ALA A 37 -33.88 11.98 0.00
C ALA A 37 -33.41 13.23 -0.73
N GLU A 38 -34.23 13.68 -1.67
CA GLU A 38 -34.16 15.02 -2.25
C GLU A 38 -34.85 15.99 -1.30
N SER A 39 -34.28 17.19 -1.15
CA SER A 39 -35.05 18.42 -0.92
C SER A 39 -34.14 19.62 -1.12
N ASP A 40 -34.57 20.49 -2.04
CA ASP A 40 -34.01 21.78 -2.38
C ASP A 40 -34.06 22.76 -1.19
N ASP A 41 -33.01 23.59 -1.05
CA ASP A 41 -33.15 24.93 -0.46
C ASP A 41 -32.04 25.84 -1.01
N GLU A 42 -32.45 26.90 -1.70
CA GLU A 42 -31.58 27.90 -2.29
C GLU A 42 -31.02 28.84 -1.22
N ASN A 43 -29.69 28.96 -1.13
CA ASN A 43 -29.07 30.07 -0.42
C ASN A 43 -27.77 30.50 -1.12
N GLU A 44 -27.94 31.42 -2.06
CA GLU A 44 -26.89 32.17 -2.75
C GLU A 44 -26.15 33.08 -1.75
N ASN A 45 -25.14 32.55 -1.07
CA ASN A 45 -24.11 33.36 -0.43
C ASN A 45 -22.80 33.17 -1.18
N TYR A 46 -22.57 34.03 -2.18
CA TYR A 46 -21.36 34.05 -3.00
C TYR A 46 -20.14 34.40 -2.15
N SER A 47 -19.54 33.38 -1.52
CA SER A 47 -18.24 33.51 -0.88
C SER A 47 -17.15 33.41 -1.95
N PRO A 48 -16.23 34.38 -2.05
CA PRO A 48 -15.13 34.34 -3.02
C PRO A 48 -14.37 33.01 -2.92
N PRO A 49 -13.90 32.42 -4.04
CA PRO A 49 -13.21 31.14 -4.02
C PRO A 49 -11.98 31.23 -3.13
N LYS A 50 -12.06 30.64 -1.93
CA LYS A 50 -10.94 30.53 -1.00
C LYS A 50 -9.80 29.84 -1.75
N LYS A 51 -8.72 30.58 -2.02
CA LYS A 51 -7.48 30.02 -2.58
C LYS A 51 -7.08 28.85 -1.69
N ARG A 52 -7.16 27.63 -2.22
CA ARG A 52 -6.77 26.42 -1.49
C ARG A 52 -5.33 26.61 -1.06
N SER A 53 -5.09 26.68 0.25
CA SER A 53 -3.72 26.74 0.75
C SER A 53 -2.97 25.54 0.18
N LYS A 54 -1.79 25.79 -0.37
CA LYS A 54 -0.92 24.73 -0.86
C LYS A 54 -0.64 23.82 0.33
N ARG A 55 -1.31 22.67 0.38
CA ARG A 55 -1.06 21.67 1.41
C ARG A 55 0.39 21.26 1.24
N GLU A 56 1.23 21.73 2.15
CA GLU A 56 2.62 21.33 2.23
C GLU A 56 2.61 19.82 2.49
N SER A 57 2.92 19.03 1.46
CA SER A 57 2.81 17.59 1.53
C SER A 57 3.93 17.05 2.42
N LYS A 58 3.65 16.94 3.72
CA LYS A 58 4.51 16.28 4.72
C LYS A 58 4.54 14.76 4.47
N LEU A 59 5.16 14.33 3.38
CA LEU A 59 5.42 12.92 3.10
C LEU A 59 6.90 12.72 2.76
N SER A 60 7.77 13.34 3.56
CA SER A 60 9.18 12.99 3.60
C SER A 60 9.31 11.86 4.61
N VAL A 61 9.55 10.64 4.13
CA VAL A 61 9.98 9.53 4.99
C VAL A 61 11.34 9.90 5.57
N SER A 62 11.61 9.60 6.83
CA SER A 62 12.94 9.86 7.40
C SER A 62 14.00 9.02 6.68
N ASP A 63 15.18 9.59 6.47
CA ASP A 63 16.29 8.86 5.84
C ASP A 63 16.68 7.61 6.65
N THR A 64 16.54 7.69 7.98
CA THR A 64 16.73 6.55 8.89
C THR A 64 15.80 5.37 8.57
N LEU A 65 14.52 5.63 8.25
CA LEU A 65 13.56 4.58 7.90
C LEU A 65 13.75 4.14 6.44
N ARG A 66 14.07 5.08 5.56
CA ARG A 66 14.25 4.83 4.13
C ARG A 66 15.43 3.90 3.83
N TYR A 67 16.54 4.08 4.54
CA TYR A 67 17.82 3.40 4.29
C TYR A 67 18.18 2.34 5.35
N ASP A 68 17.24 1.91 6.20
CA ASP A 68 17.49 0.87 7.21
C ASP A 68 17.72 -0.55 6.65
N ALA A 69 17.76 -0.70 5.32
CA ALA A 69 18.08 -1.91 4.57
C ALA A 69 17.20 -3.15 4.86
N HIS A 70 16.16 -3.02 5.70
CA HIS A 70 15.36 -4.15 6.18
C HIS A 70 13.85 -3.84 6.08
N ASP A 71 13.05 -4.89 5.82
CA ASP A 71 11.58 -4.87 5.85
C ASP A 71 10.87 -3.93 4.86
N HIS A 72 11.51 -3.58 3.75
CA HIS A 72 10.85 -2.87 2.64
C HIS A 72 10.26 -3.86 1.64
N TRP A 73 8.97 -4.15 1.75
CA TRP A 73 8.29 -5.07 0.82
C TRP A 73 7.42 -4.31 -0.18
N PRO A 74 7.53 -4.61 -1.49
CA PRO A 74 6.60 -4.08 -2.47
C PRO A 74 5.26 -4.77 -2.33
N THR A 75 4.22 -4.00 -2.05
CA THR A 75 2.84 -4.47 -1.96
C THR A 75 2.00 -3.83 -3.05
N PHE A 76 1.05 -4.58 -3.60
CA PHE A 76 0.17 -4.07 -4.64
C PHE A 76 -1.11 -3.51 -4.01
N GLN A 77 -1.38 -2.23 -4.25
CA GLN A 77 -2.61 -1.58 -3.79
C GLN A 77 -3.63 -1.53 -4.93
N PRO A 78 -4.78 -2.24 -4.82
CA PRO A 78 -5.81 -2.25 -5.85
C PRO A 78 -6.62 -0.94 -5.83
N ALA A 79 -6.02 0.15 -6.32
CA ALA A 79 -6.70 1.43 -6.52
C ALA A 79 -7.18 1.58 -7.97
N LYS A 80 -8.27 2.34 -8.18
CA LYS A 80 -8.79 2.71 -9.51
C LYS A 80 -7.69 3.33 -10.38
N SER A 81 -6.89 4.22 -9.80
CA SER A 81 -5.70 4.79 -10.44
C SER A 81 -4.49 4.66 -9.52
N GLY A 82 -3.31 4.34 -10.08
CA GLY A 82 -2.05 4.35 -9.32
C GLY A 82 -1.62 5.79 -9.00
N LEU A 83 -0.77 6.01 -7.99
CA LEU A 83 -0.19 7.32 -7.67
C LEU A 83 1.18 7.50 -8.34
N ARG A 84 1.68 8.74 -8.37
CA ARG A 84 2.97 9.04 -8.98
C ARG A 84 4.11 8.41 -8.18
N CYS A 85 5.07 7.81 -8.90
CA CYS A 85 6.30 7.32 -8.30
C CYS A 85 7.05 8.43 -7.57
N LYS A 86 7.48 8.16 -6.33
CA LYS A 86 8.16 9.12 -5.48
C LYS A 86 9.68 9.18 -5.70
N ASN A 87 10.24 8.23 -6.46
CA ASN A 87 11.65 8.28 -6.83
C ASN A 87 11.95 9.49 -7.71
N GLU A 88 13.08 10.13 -7.46
CA GLU A 88 13.53 11.31 -8.19
C GLU A 88 13.62 11.04 -9.69
N GLY A 89 13.23 12.04 -10.49
CA GLY A 89 13.18 11.97 -11.95
C GLY A 89 12.05 11.10 -12.54
N CYS A 90 11.28 10.36 -11.73
CA CYS A 90 10.21 9.51 -12.25
C CYS A 90 8.89 10.27 -12.44
N LYS A 91 8.24 10.09 -13.59
CA LYS A 91 6.91 10.66 -13.91
C LYS A 91 5.80 9.60 -14.02
N GLN A 92 6.14 8.33 -13.90
CA GLN A 92 5.20 7.21 -14.05
C GLN A 92 4.25 7.13 -12.84
N ARG A 93 3.09 6.50 -13.07
CA ARG A 93 2.14 6.13 -12.03
C ARG A 93 2.29 4.65 -11.72
N THR A 94 2.18 4.29 -10.45
CA THR A 94 2.36 2.93 -9.95
C THR A 94 1.30 2.61 -8.90
N LYS A 95 0.92 1.34 -8.82
CA LYS A 95 0.07 0.78 -7.76
C LYS A 95 0.90 0.03 -6.70
N TRP A 96 2.20 -0.04 -6.91
CA TRP A 96 3.14 -0.64 -5.96
C TRP A 96 3.50 0.36 -4.88
N ILE A 97 3.36 -0.06 -3.63
CA ILE A 97 3.66 0.72 -2.44
C ILE A 97 4.63 -0.06 -1.54
N CYS A 98 5.61 0.62 -0.95
CA CYS A 98 6.44 0.03 0.09
C CYS A 98 5.62 -0.12 1.38
N SER A 99 5.54 -1.33 1.94
CA SER A 99 4.78 -1.64 3.16
C SER A 99 5.22 -0.84 4.39
N LYS A 100 6.50 -0.43 4.43
CA LYS A 100 7.11 0.23 5.57
C LYS A 100 7.14 1.75 5.42
N CYS A 101 7.57 2.23 4.25
CA CYS A 101 7.62 3.65 3.94
C CYS A 101 6.26 4.26 3.54
N ASN A 102 5.28 3.45 3.15
CA ASN A 102 4.00 3.90 2.59
C ASN A 102 4.13 4.87 1.40
N ILE A 103 5.11 4.60 0.53
CA ILE A 103 5.38 5.40 -0.68
C ILE A 103 5.22 4.57 -1.94
N HIS A 104 4.79 5.25 -3.01
CA HIS A 104 4.57 4.64 -4.31
C HIS A 104 5.86 4.62 -5.12
N LEU A 105 6.31 3.44 -5.52
CA LEU A 105 7.56 3.25 -6.28
C LEU A 105 7.32 2.29 -7.45
N CYS A 106 7.96 2.56 -8.59
CA CYS A 106 7.85 1.67 -9.75
C CYS A 106 8.70 0.42 -9.54
N VAL A 107 8.12 -0.74 -9.85
CA VAL A 107 8.83 -2.01 -9.96
C VAL A 107 8.78 -2.41 -11.43
N HIS A 108 9.90 -2.24 -12.14
CA HIS A 108 10.01 -2.55 -13.57
C HIS A 108 11.32 -3.32 -13.83
N PRO A 109 11.35 -4.31 -14.75
CA PRO A 109 12.55 -5.09 -15.04
C PRO A 109 13.76 -4.24 -15.45
N ALA A 110 13.54 -3.24 -16.31
CA ALA A 110 14.61 -2.36 -16.79
C ALA A 110 15.02 -1.25 -15.80
N HIS A 111 14.15 -0.86 -14.87
CA HIS A 111 14.42 0.23 -13.92
C HIS A 111 13.67 -0.01 -12.62
N ASN A 112 14.34 -0.67 -11.68
CA ASN A 112 13.78 -0.95 -10.38
C ASN A 112 13.92 0.26 -9.44
N ARG A 113 12.93 1.16 -9.50
CA ARG A 113 12.87 2.38 -8.68
C ARG A 113 12.63 2.09 -7.21
N PHE A 114 12.00 0.96 -6.90
CA PHE A 114 11.86 0.47 -5.53
C PHE A 114 13.23 0.25 -4.89
N LYS A 115 14.09 -0.50 -5.58
CA LYS A 115 15.45 -0.79 -5.12
C LYS A 115 16.30 0.49 -5.05
N SER A 116 16.30 1.34 -6.08
CA SER A 116 17.12 2.55 -6.08
C SER A 116 16.75 3.48 -4.94
N TYR A 117 15.45 3.64 -4.65
CA TYR A 117 14.99 4.52 -3.58
C TYR A 117 15.52 4.08 -2.20
N HIS A 118 15.57 2.79 -1.91
CA HIS A 118 15.99 2.28 -0.59
C HIS A 118 17.50 2.05 -0.43
N ILE A 119 18.28 2.10 -1.52
CA ILE A 119 19.71 1.76 -1.49
C ILE A 119 20.62 2.95 -1.85
N GLN A 120 20.16 3.89 -2.68
CA GLN A 120 20.97 5.05 -3.08
C GLN A 120 20.63 6.26 -2.21
N SER A 121 21.60 6.66 -1.36
CA SER A 121 21.65 7.93 -0.64
C SER A 121 22.17 9.05 -1.53
#